data_AF-A0A950XX95-F1
#
_entry.id   AF-A0A950XX95-F1
#
_cell.length_a   1.000
_cell.length_b   1.000
_cell.length_c   1.000
_cell.angle_alpha   90.00
_cell.angle_beta   90.00
_cell.angle_gamma   90.00
#
_symmetry.space_group_name_H-M   'P 1'
#
loop_
_entity.id
_entity.type
_entity.pdbx_description
1 polymer ?
#
loop_
_entity_poly.entity_id
_entity_poly.type
_entity_poly.pdbx_seq_one_letter_code
_entity_poly.pdbx_strand_id
1 'polypeptide(L)'
;MRFYSFLLAFICVAAIPRTVWCQNALPPNSPTPAPTTPAPATPASSGNTFSISQDRQYARPGEMITFTSTVPADWHFSPAFGSVSDDGKNTMFAAYTAPDDIPGECVQMTITATKGSESHSAYFALRKTGKGDYVNKYDVQEPCPGSVIAVAIVGFEQAGGTSAKSDQKFFFDIFDSRPLPFGKNDPVYGPAWRWWASVRIASYPQQVTSPVGQFDLGAGVAAVPVNQLAGFGEFRAGLEKRVSSFKQYFLPVPGGSSERTSLGMVAYFGGLANLNAPGERVNVYNLPDPQTPQGQAFANALPASKYPILSAPNVKYIGLTAPDHQRFYWQYAAGFRLTTRFFDRDGTMMAAPAMFAATFGQNELVTGGQRRGVVGTFEGFYPLPMGPRGKNANLIYLFGRADLRLGGPSIGGTPLILDPALDANKNAISSSNPNVAIIAVPSNRDLYSIGVGMDAIGLVNSIRSKVPKAGTNGK
;
A
#
# COMPACT_ATOMS: atom_id res chain seq x y z
N MET A 1 24.83 -8.19 5.80
CA MET A 1 24.15 -8.69 7.02
C MET A 1 23.28 -7.66 7.76
N ARG A 2 23.56 -6.34 7.75
CA ARG A 2 22.77 -5.35 8.54
C ARG A 2 21.38 -4.99 7.97
N PHE A 3 21.13 -5.21 6.67
CA PHE A 3 19.83 -4.90 6.05
C PHE A 3 18.72 -5.88 6.46
N TYR A 4 19.05 -7.16 6.67
CA TYR A 4 18.10 -8.18 7.15
C TYR A 4 17.54 -7.84 8.53
N SER A 5 18.38 -7.35 9.46
CA SER A 5 17.95 -6.95 10.80
C SER A 5 17.04 -5.73 10.80
N PHE A 6 17.21 -4.80 9.86
CA PHE A 6 16.36 -3.61 9.74
C PHE A 6 14.99 -3.95 9.13
N LEU A 7 14.97 -4.82 8.12
CA LEU A 7 13.72 -5.33 7.54
C LEU A 7 12.93 -6.17 8.55
N LEU A 8 13.60 -7.04 9.32
CA LEU A 8 12.99 -7.79 10.42
C LEU A 8 12.52 -6.89 11.56
N ALA A 9 13.26 -5.85 11.93
CA ALA A 9 12.82 -4.90 12.95
C ALA A 9 11.60 -4.10 12.51
N PHE A 10 11.49 -3.72 11.22
CA PHE A 10 10.31 -3.03 10.70
C PHE A 10 9.10 -3.97 10.60
N ILE A 11 9.30 -5.22 10.20
CA ILE A 11 8.27 -6.28 10.26
C ILE A 11 7.86 -6.55 11.72
N CYS A 12 8.79 -6.48 12.68
CA CYS A 12 8.51 -6.67 14.10
C CYS A 12 7.81 -5.47 14.76
N VAL A 13 8.09 -4.22 14.34
CA VAL A 13 7.33 -3.04 14.83
C VAL A 13 5.93 -2.99 14.23
N ALA A 14 5.72 -3.55 13.03
CA ALA A 14 4.40 -3.85 12.49
C ALA A 14 3.72 -5.05 13.20
N ALA A 15 4.43 -5.79 14.04
CA ALA A 15 3.96 -6.95 14.80
C ALA A 15 4.01 -6.70 16.33
N ILE A 16 3.17 -5.80 16.83
CA ILE A 16 2.91 -5.58 18.27
C ILE A 16 1.38 -5.70 18.51
N PRO A 17 0.94 -6.32 19.63
CA PRO A 17 0.45 -7.69 19.66
C PRO A 17 -0.87 -7.93 18.89
N ARG A 18 -1.12 -9.22 18.60
CA ARG A 18 -2.34 -9.76 17.98
C ARG A 18 -3.60 -9.38 18.77
N THR A 19 -4.30 -8.34 18.35
CA THR A 19 -5.75 -8.20 18.58
C THR A 19 -6.44 -8.20 17.22
N VAL A 20 -7.13 -9.31 16.97
CA VAL A 20 -8.14 -9.56 15.93
C VAL A 20 -7.70 -9.27 14.49
N TRP A 21 -6.98 -10.22 13.91
CA TRP A 21 -7.00 -10.44 12.47
C TRP A 21 -8.24 -11.28 12.12
N CYS A 22 -9.23 -10.67 11.46
CA CYS A 22 -10.30 -11.43 10.80
C CYS A 22 -9.75 -12.03 9.50
N GLN A 23 -9.14 -13.22 9.56
CA GLN A 23 -8.98 -14.12 8.41
C GLN A 23 -8.78 -15.57 8.88
N ASN A 24 -9.57 -16.48 8.30
CA ASN A 24 -9.73 -17.88 8.67
C ASN A 24 -8.46 -18.73 8.41
N ALA A 25 -8.01 -19.48 9.42
CA ALA A 25 -7.30 -20.76 9.24
C ALA A 25 -7.50 -21.63 10.50
N LEU A 26 -8.02 -22.84 10.34
CA LEU A 26 -8.14 -23.85 11.41
C LEU A 26 -6.78 -24.52 11.65
N PRO A 27 -6.29 -24.63 12.90
CA PRO A 27 -5.19 -25.54 13.24
C PRO A 27 -5.71 -26.97 13.46
N PRO A 28 -4.95 -28.02 13.13
CA PRO A 28 -5.33 -29.39 13.43
C PRO A 28 -5.02 -29.76 14.90
N ASN A 29 -6.01 -30.35 15.55
CA ASN A 29 -5.99 -31.25 16.72
C ASN A 29 -4.87 -31.05 17.77
N SER A 30 -5.25 -30.48 18.91
CA SER A 30 -4.55 -30.63 20.20
C SER A 30 -5.58 -30.97 21.29
N PRO A 31 -5.28 -31.88 22.23
CA PRO A 31 -6.25 -32.35 23.22
C PRO A 31 -6.54 -31.31 24.31
N THR A 32 -7.82 -31.22 24.66
CA THR A 32 -8.43 -30.32 25.65
C THR A 32 -7.99 -30.64 27.09
N PRO A 33 -7.48 -29.68 27.89
CA PRO A 33 -7.37 -29.82 29.34
C PRO A 33 -8.71 -29.48 30.03
N ALA A 34 -8.96 -30.15 31.17
CA ALA A 34 -10.19 -30.06 31.96
C ALA A 34 -10.48 -28.63 32.50
N PRO A 35 -11.76 -28.26 32.69
CA PRO A 35 -12.13 -26.91 33.10
C PRO A 35 -11.88 -26.68 34.59
N THR A 36 -11.13 -25.63 34.92
CA THR A 36 -11.08 -25.01 36.25
C THR A 36 -12.02 -23.82 36.30
N THR A 37 -12.89 -23.78 37.31
CA THR A 37 -13.89 -22.74 37.57
C THR A 37 -13.23 -21.40 37.96
N PRO A 38 -13.48 -20.29 37.26
CA PRO A 38 -13.00 -18.97 37.69
C PRO A 38 -13.95 -18.35 38.74
N ALA A 39 -13.36 -17.66 39.71
CA ALA A 39 -14.05 -16.86 40.71
C ALA A 39 -14.76 -15.62 40.08
N PRO A 40 -15.85 -15.12 40.68
CA PRO A 40 -16.64 -14.02 40.11
C PRO A 40 -15.88 -12.69 40.16
N ALA A 41 -15.79 -12.03 39.01
CA ALA A 41 -15.28 -10.67 38.88
C ALA A 41 -16.39 -9.64 39.15
N THR A 42 -16.03 -8.58 39.88
CA THR A 42 -16.85 -7.41 40.21
C THR A 42 -17.25 -6.61 38.95
N PRO A 43 -18.46 -6.05 38.84
CA PRO A 43 -18.92 -5.41 37.61
C PRO A 43 -18.28 -4.02 37.42
N ALA A 44 -17.75 -3.77 36.23
CA ALA A 44 -17.31 -2.46 35.76
C ALA A 44 -18.28 -1.90 34.69
N SER A 45 -18.72 -0.66 34.92
CA SER A 45 -19.28 0.37 34.01
C SER A 45 -20.40 -0.01 33.02
N SER A 46 -21.41 0.87 32.96
CA SER A 46 -22.63 0.87 32.13
C SER A 46 -22.39 0.96 30.60
N GLY A 47 -21.74 -0.05 30.03
CA GLY A 47 -21.69 -0.27 28.58
C GLY A 47 -22.95 -1.01 28.11
N ASN A 48 -23.51 -0.60 26.98
CA ASN A 48 -24.56 -1.36 26.31
C ASN A 48 -23.99 -2.74 25.92
N THR A 49 -24.38 -3.79 26.64
CA THR A 49 -23.98 -5.16 26.32
C THR A 49 -25.02 -5.81 25.41
N PHE A 50 -24.58 -6.13 24.19
CA PHE A 50 -25.31 -7.05 23.33
C PHE A 50 -24.90 -8.47 23.69
N SER A 51 -25.79 -9.27 24.25
CA SER A 51 -25.49 -10.63 24.73
C SER A 51 -26.45 -11.63 24.11
N ILE A 52 -25.95 -12.53 23.27
CA ILE A 52 -26.78 -13.54 22.62
C ILE A 52 -26.83 -14.76 23.54
N SER A 53 -27.98 -14.94 24.19
CA SER A 53 -28.29 -16.14 24.94
C SER A 53 -28.98 -17.15 24.02
N GLN A 54 -28.19 -18.00 23.36
CA GLN A 54 -28.72 -19.27 22.87
C GLN A 54 -28.15 -20.39 23.71
N ASP A 55 -28.99 -21.35 24.08
CA ASP A 55 -28.55 -22.58 24.74
C ASP A 55 -27.66 -23.44 23.81
N ARG A 56 -27.66 -23.21 22.49
CA ARG A 56 -26.88 -23.97 21.48
C ARG A 56 -26.44 -23.09 20.31
N GLN A 57 -25.27 -23.40 19.72
CA GLN A 57 -24.69 -22.69 18.56
C GLN A 57 -25.33 -23.04 17.19
N TYR A 58 -26.39 -23.86 17.21
CA TYR A 58 -27.04 -24.40 16.02
C TYR A 58 -28.55 -24.25 16.15
N ALA A 59 -29.22 -23.94 15.04
CA ALA A 59 -30.69 -23.92 14.96
C ALA A 59 -31.16 -24.84 13.82
N ARG A 60 -32.23 -25.58 14.05
CA ARG A 60 -32.90 -26.40 13.04
C ARG A 60 -33.87 -25.55 12.20
N PRO A 61 -34.22 -25.97 10.96
CA PRO A 61 -35.33 -25.39 10.21
C PRO A 61 -36.59 -25.31 11.08
N GLY A 62 -37.27 -24.15 11.04
CA GLY A 62 -38.46 -23.89 11.85
C GLY A 62 -38.22 -23.55 13.33
N GLU A 63 -36.99 -23.63 13.83
CA GLU A 63 -36.66 -23.26 15.20
C GLU A 63 -36.55 -21.73 15.35
N MET A 64 -37.14 -21.17 16.42
CA MET A 64 -36.99 -19.75 16.70
C MET A 64 -35.60 -19.47 17.29
N ILE A 65 -34.84 -18.62 16.61
CA ILE A 65 -33.64 -18.03 17.18
C ILE A 65 -34.03 -16.77 17.93
N THR A 66 -33.71 -16.71 19.23
CA THR A 66 -33.92 -15.54 20.06
C THR A 66 -32.62 -14.76 20.21
N PHE A 67 -32.65 -13.49 19.82
CA PHE A 67 -31.58 -12.54 20.13
C PHE A 67 -32.01 -11.67 21.30
N THR A 68 -31.17 -11.59 22.32
CA THR A 68 -31.37 -10.75 23.50
C THR A 68 -30.43 -9.56 23.41
N SER A 69 -30.98 -8.34 23.46
CA SER A 69 -30.18 -7.11 23.51
C SER A 69 -30.64 -6.29 24.68
N THR A 70 -29.72 -5.87 25.54
CA THR A 70 -30.00 -4.90 26.60
C THR A 70 -29.54 -3.52 26.13
N VAL A 71 -30.47 -2.58 26.00
CA VAL A 71 -30.14 -1.17 25.74
C VAL A 71 -30.76 -0.27 26.80
N PRO A 72 -30.43 1.02 26.88
CA PRO A 72 -31.13 1.94 27.77
C PRO A 72 -32.58 2.16 27.32
N ALA A 73 -33.48 2.47 28.26
CA ALA A 73 -34.93 2.54 28.05
C ALA A 73 -35.40 3.60 27.02
N ASP A 74 -34.53 4.52 26.66
CA ASP A 74 -34.80 5.60 25.72
C ASP A 74 -34.33 5.31 24.28
N TRP A 75 -33.98 4.06 23.98
CA TRP A 75 -33.63 3.59 22.64
C TRP A 75 -34.80 2.84 22.01
N HIS A 76 -35.08 3.17 20.76
CA HIS A 76 -36.07 2.47 19.94
C HIS A 76 -35.36 1.51 18.99
N PHE A 77 -35.96 0.35 18.72
CA PHE A 77 -35.42 -0.57 17.73
C PHE A 77 -36.37 -0.76 16.56
N SER A 78 -35.78 -1.08 15.42
CA SER A 78 -36.51 -1.46 14.23
C SER A 78 -35.81 -2.66 13.60
N PRO A 79 -36.28 -3.92 13.78
CA PRO A 79 -35.74 -5.03 13.02
C PRO A 79 -36.19 -4.95 11.56
N ALA A 80 -35.37 -5.48 10.67
CA ALA A 80 -35.75 -5.62 9.26
C ALA A 80 -36.73 -6.79 9.01
N PHE A 81 -36.80 -7.77 9.92
CA PHE A 81 -37.65 -8.97 9.80
C PHE A 81 -38.06 -9.51 11.18
N GLY A 82 -39.29 -10.01 11.31
CA GLY A 82 -39.80 -10.71 12.51
C GLY A 82 -40.70 -9.87 13.43
N SER A 83 -41.22 -10.49 14.49
CA SER A 83 -41.94 -9.82 15.57
C SER A 83 -40.96 -9.39 16.67
N VAL A 84 -41.20 -8.20 17.22
CA VAL A 84 -40.48 -7.69 18.40
C VAL A 84 -41.38 -7.85 19.61
N SER A 85 -40.86 -8.49 20.64
CA SER A 85 -41.42 -8.42 21.98
C SER A 85 -40.45 -7.62 22.85
N ASP A 86 -40.95 -6.59 23.50
CA ASP A 86 -40.27 -5.88 24.59
C ASP A 86 -40.85 -6.42 25.91
N ASP A 87 -39.98 -6.86 26.82
CA ASP A 87 -40.39 -7.34 28.14
C ASP A 87 -40.58 -6.21 29.16
N GLY A 88 -40.44 -4.95 28.74
CA GLY A 88 -40.52 -3.78 29.60
C GLY A 88 -39.27 -3.58 30.47
N LYS A 89 -38.20 -4.37 30.25
CA LYS A 89 -36.91 -4.26 30.94
C LYS A 89 -35.77 -3.91 29.99
N ASN A 90 -36.10 -3.27 28.87
CA ASN A 90 -35.19 -2.91 27.77
C ASN A 90 -34.48 -4.12 27.15
N THR A 91 -35.11 -5.29 27.27
CA THR A 91 -34.61 -6.53 26.69
C THR A 91 -35.47 -6.84 25.48
N MET A 92 -34.87 -6.77 24.30
CA MET A 92 -35.60 -7.15 23.09
C MET A 92 -35.41 -8.61 22.75
N PHE A 93 -36.49 -9.21 22.28
CA PHE A 93 -36.53 -10.52 21.65
C PHE A 93 -36.82 -10.33 20.16
N ALA A 94 -35.81 -10.54 19.31
CA ALA A 94 -36.05 -10.72 17.88
C ALA A 94 -36.18 -12.21 17.62
N ALA A 95 -37.34 -12.63 17.11
CA ALA A 95 -37.59 -14.00 16.66
C ALA A 95 -37.47 -14.08 15.14
N TYR A 96 -36.58 -14.93 14.66
CA TYR A 96 -36.47 -15.27 13.24
C TYR A 96 -36.73 -16.76 13.06
N THR A 97 -37.74 -17.08 12.26
CA THR A 97 -37.99 -18.46 11.80
C THR A 97 -37.24 -18.65 10.49
N ALA A 98 -36.18 -19.45 10.51
CA ALA A 98 -35.45 -19.79 9.30
C ALA A 98 -36.38 -20.58 8.36
N PRO A 99 -36.60 -20.14 7.10
CA PRO A 99 -37.40 -20.89 6.15
C PRO A 99 -36.72 -22.23 5.81
N ASP A 100 -37.54 -23.23 5.46
CA ASP A 100 -37.07 -24.60 5.20
C ASP A 100 -36.09 -24.70 4.03
N ASP A 101 -36.22 -23.79 3.05
CA ASP A 101 -35.34 -23.68 1.89
C ASP A 101 -34.72 -22.27 1.81
N ILE A 102 -33.48 -22.14 2.29
CA ILE A 102 -32.62 -20.99 1.99
C ILE A 102 -31.70 -21.38 0.82
N PRO A 103 -31.90 -20.84 -0.40
CA PRO A 103 -31.05 -21.14 -1.54
C PRO A 103 -29.74 -20.34 -1.46
N GLY A 104 -28.66 -20.97 -1.03
CA GLY A 104 -27.31 -20.39 -1.09
C GLY A 104 -26.94 -19.45 0.05
N GLU A 105 -25.65 -19.12 0.12
CA GLU A 105 -24.89 -18.91 1.35
C GLU A 105 -25.12 -17.55 2.06
N CYS A 106 -25.44 -17.60 3.36
CA CYS A 106 -25.59 -16.49 4.31
C CYS A 106 -26.86 -15.62 4.20
N VAL A 107 -27.73 -15.69 5.22
CA VAL A 107 -28.74 -14.65 5.49
C VAL A 107 -28.14 -13.63 6.45
N GLN A 108 -28.06 -12.37 6.03
CA GLN A 108 -27.66 -11.27 6.92
C GLN A 108 -28.89 -10.64 7.56
N MET A 109 -28.91 -10.56 8.89
CA MET A 109 -29.88 -9.80 9.66
C MET A 109 -29.20 -8.56 10.25
N THR A 110 -29.87 -7.41 10.21
CA THR A 110 -29.41 -6.18 10.86
C THR A 110 -30.41 -5.80 11.94
N ILE A 111 -29.94 -5.63 13.17
CA ILE A 111 -30.72 -5.04 14.26
C ILE A 111 -30.20 -3.61 14.42
N THR A 112 -31.08 -2.63 14.25
CA THR A 112 -30.74 -1.21 14.43
C THR A 112 -31.44 -0.67 15.66
N ALA A 113 -30.67 -0.08 16.57
CA ALA A 113 -31.12 0.67 17.73
C ALA A 113 -30.89 2.16 17.48
N THR A 114 -31.93 2.98 17.64
CA THR A 114 -31.90 4.42 17.43
C THR A 114 -32.28 5.19 18.68
N LYS A 115 -31.62 6.33 18.91
CA LYS A 115 -31.97 7.31 19.95
C LYS A 115 -31.82 8.71 19.37
N GLY A 116 -32.95 9.38 19.10
CA GLY A 116 -32.94 10.65 18.38
C GLY A 116 -32.30 10.50 16.99
N SER A 117 -31.18 11.19 16.75
CA SER A 117 -30.39 11.07 15.51
C SER A 117 -29.27 10.03 15.58
N GLU A 118 -29.03 9.41 16.74
CA GLU A 118 -28.01 8.37 16.92
C GLU A 118 -28.57 7.01 16.50
N SER A 119 -27.77 6.21 15.81
CA SER A 119 -28.16 4.88 15.31
C SER A 119 -26.98 3.92 15.44
N HIS A 120 -27.22 2.77 16.06
CA HIS A 120 -26.26 1.67 16.21
C HIS A 120 -26.84 0.43 15.56
N SER A 121 -26.07 -0.22 14.70
CA SER A 121 -26.50 -1.46 14.02
C SER A 121 -25.61 -2.62 14.40
N ALA A 122 -26.21 -3.73 14.78
CA ALA A 122 -25.54 -5.02 14.92
C ALA A 122 -25.91 -5.90 13.73
N TYR A 123 -24.91 -6.58 13.16
CA TYR A 123 -25.06 -7.46 12.01
C TYR A 123 -24.92 -8.92 12.46
N PHE A 124 -25.81 -9.77 11.96
CA PHE A 124 -25.80 -11.22 12.21
C PHE A 124 -25.79 -11.93 10.85
N ALA A 125 -24.99 -12.98 10.70
CA ALA A 125 -25.00 -13.81 9.49
C ALA A 125 -25.33 -15.26 9.86
N LEU A 126 -26.41 -15.79 9.30
CA LEU A 126 -26.81 -17.20 9.43
C LEU A 126 -26.23 -17.98 8.26
N ARG A 127 -25.31 -18.92 8.50
CA ARG A 127 -24.75 -19.78 7.42
C ARG A 127 -25.27 -21.21 7.54
N LYS A 128 -25.84 -21.74 6.47
CA LYS A 128 -26.18 -23.17 6.34
C LYS A 128 -24.89 -23.98 6.19
N THR A 129 -24.60 -24.91 7.10
CA THR A 129 -23.34 -25.68 7.10
C THR A 129 -23.51 -27.16 6.76
N GLY A 130 -24.71 -27.58 6.33
CA GLY A 130 -24.99 -28.95 5.91
C GLY A 130 -26.46 -29.20 5.58
N LYS A 131 -26.84 -30.47 5.41
CA LYS A 131 -28.24 -30.91 5.31
C LYS A 131 -28.91 -30.75 6.67
N GLY A 132 -29.60 -29.63 6.87
CA GLY A 132 -30.54 -29.44 7.98
C GLY A 132 -30.03 -28.69 9.21
N ASP A 133 -28.76 -28.26 9.26
CA ASP A 133 -28.23 -27.48 10.39
C ASP A 133 -27.72 -26.10 9.93
N TYR A 134 -28.17 -25.06 10.63
CA TYR A 134 -27.65 -23.68 10.51
C TYR A 134 -26.62 -23.41 11.61
N VAL A 135 -25.45 -22.88 11.26
CA VAL A 135 -24.46 -22.38 12.24
C VAL A 135 -24.64 -20.88 12.39
N ASN A 136 -24.81 -20.45 13.65
CA ASN A 136 -24.71 -19.06 14.01
C ASN A 136 -23.25 -18.67 14.10
N LYS A 137 -22.72 -18.07 13.02
CA LYS A 137 -21.42 -17.41 13.10
C LYS A 137 -21.66 -15.93 13.39
N TYR A 138 -21.42 -15.55 14.63
CA TYR A 138 -21.43 -14.16 15.06
C TYR A 138 -20.14 -13.49 14.59
N ASP A 139 -20.14 -12.98 13.36
CA ASP A 139 -19.25 -11.89 13.03
C ASP A 139 -20.07 -10.62 13.29
N VAL A 140 -19.92 -10.03 14.49
CA VAL A 140 -20.25 -8.61 14.70
C VAL A 140 -19.27 -7.84 13.85
N GLN A 141 -19.55 -7.80 12.55
CA GLN A 141 -18.84 -6.97 11.63
C GLN A 141 -19.44 -5.59 11.87
N GLU A 142 -18.99 -4.91 12.93
CA GLU A 142 -19.01 -3.47 12.90
C GLU A 142 -18.36 -3.12 11.54
N PRO A 143 -19.07 -2.45 10.62
CA PRO A 143 -18.49 -2.04 9.36
C PRO A 143 -17.40 -1.05 9.74
N CYS A 144 -16.18 -1.54 10.02
CA CYS A 144 -15.17 -0.85 10.80
C CYS A 144 -15.11 0.61 10.35
N PRO A 145 -15.75 1.54 11.10
CA PRO A 145 -15.98 2.87 10.59
C PRO A 145 -14.61 3.52 10.42
N GLY A 146 -14.18 3.75 9.17
CA GLY A 146 -12.85 4.28 8.90
C GLY A 146 -11.66 3.35 9.07
N SER A 147 -11.87 2.07 8.81
CA SER A 147 -10.88 0.98 8.77
C SER A 147 -9.44 1.37 8.41
N VAL A 148 -8.54 0.54 8.94
CA VAL A 148 -7.14 0.44 8.50
C VAL A 148 -7.10 0.26 6.98
N ILE A 149 -6.30 1.09 6.31
CA ILE A 149 -5.98 0.92 4.89
C ILE A 149 -4.61 0.27 4.84
N ALA A 150 -4.55 -1.00 4.48
CA ALA A 150 -3.30 -1.71 4.28
C ALA A 150 -3.28 -2.26 2.86
N VAL A 151 -2.33 -1.80 2.05
CA VAL A 151 -2.21 -2.18 0.65
C VAL A 151 -0.77 -2.61 0.40
N ALA A 152 -0.59 -3.80 -0.19
CA ALA A 152 0.69 -4.28 -0.65
C ALA A 152 0.61 -4.50 -2.16
N ILE A 153 1.41 -3.77 -2.91
CA ILE A 153 1.44 -3.82 -4.37
C ILE A 153 2.78 -4.36 -4.83
N VAL A 154 2.73 -5.21 -5.84
CA VAL A 154 3.89 -5.57 -6.65
C VAL A 154 3.58 -5.22 -8.09
N GLY A 155 4.56 -4.65 -8.78
CA GLY A 155 4.30 -4.11 -10.10
C GLY A 155 5.54 -3.82 -10.90
N PHE A 156 5.29 -3.15 -12.02
CA PHE A 156 6.28 -2.69 -12.96
C PHE A 156 6.11 -1.19 -13.16
N GLU A 157 7.22 -0.47 -13.15
CA GLU A 157 7.23 0.98 -13.34
C GLU A 157 8.25 1.43 -14.35
N GLN A 158 7.91 2.46 -15.10
CA GLN A 158 8.86 3.30 -15.80
C GLN A 158 9.17 4.50 -14.92
N ALA A 159 10.44 4.68 -14.56
CA ALA A 159 10.93 5.83 -13.83
C ALA A 159 11.98 6.57 -14.65
N GLY A 160 12.04 7.89 -14.54
CA GLY A 160 13.00 8.69 -15.28
C GLY A 160 13.22 10.05 -14.65
N GLY A 161 14.31 10.70 -15.04
CA GLY A 161 14.55 12.11 -14.77
C GLY A 161 14.35 12.95 -16.02
N THR A 162 14.10 14.25 -15.86
CA THR A 162 14.12 15.18 -17.00
C THR A 162 15.46 15.09 -17.72
N SER A 163 15.42 14.98 -19.06
CA SER A 163 16.59 14.80 -19.92
C SER A 163 17.49 13.61 -19.54
N ALA A 164 16.93 12.56 -18.96
CA ALA A 164 17.59 11.27 -18.72
C ALA A 164 16.85 10.16 -19.47
N LYS A 165 17.56 9.08 -19.78
CA LYS A 165 16.92 7.85 -20.25
C LYS A 165 15.98 7.34 -19.15
N SER A 166 14.77 6.92 -19.53
CA SER A 166 13.89 6.25 -18.60
C SER A 166 14.33 4.80 -18.40
N ASP A 167 14.22 4.35 -17.16
CA ASP A 167 14.48 2.98 -16.76
C ASP A 167 13.15 2.32 -16.43
N GLN A 168 13.04 1.05 -16.76
CA GLN A 168 11.93 0.23 -16.34
C GLN A 168 12.38 -0.72 -15.24
N LYS A 169 11.58 -0.91 -14.20
CA LYS A 169 11.96 -1.74 -13.05
C LYS A 169 10.74 -2.33 -12.38
N PHE A 170 10.93 -3.46 -11.71
CA PHE A 170 9.93 -3.98 -10.80
C PHE A 170 9.94 -3.18 -9.52
N PHE A 171 8.80 -3.10 -8.86
CA PHE A 171 8.72 -2.49 -7.54
C PHE A 171 7.76 -3.26 -6.64
N PHE A 172 7.95 -3.04 -5.35
CA PHE A 172 7.10 -3.50 -4.28
C PHE A 172 6.79 -2.29 -3.39
N ASP A 173 5.52 -2.05 -3.09
CA ASP A 173 5.06 -0.92 -2.29
C ASP A 173 4.10 -1.42 -1.21
N ILE A 174 4.35 -1.04 0.03
CA ILE A 174 3.45 -1.25 1.16
C ILE A 174 2.99 0.11 1.65
N PHE A 175 1.68 0.32 1.67
CA PHE A 175 1.04 1.46 2.29
C PHE A 175 0.18 1.00 3.46
N ASP A 176 0.40 1.55 4.66
CA ASP A 176 -0.45 1.37 5.83
C ASP A 176 -0.95 2.74 6.31
N SER A 177 -2.25 2.87 6.58
CA SER A 177 -2.85 4.04 7.19
C SER A 177 -3.87 3.62 8.21
N ARG A 178 -3.71 4.07 9.46
CA ARG A 178 -4.61 3.72 10.56
C ARG A 178 -5.18 4.96 11.23
N PRO A 179 -6.44 4.89 11.65
CA PRO A 179 -7.03 5.97 12.43
C PRO A 179 -6.32 6.14 13.77
N LEU A 180 -6.20 7.38 14.21
CA LEU A 180 -5.82 7.73 15.57
C LEU A 180 -7.08 7.89 16.42
N PRO A 181 -7.07 7.55 17.72
CA PRO A 181 -8.27 7.54 18.58
C PRO A 181 -8.69 8.96 19.02
N PHE A 182 -8.58 9.95 18.14
CA PHE A 182 -8.86 11.36 18.42
C PHE A 182 -9.91 11.93 17.47
N GLY A 183 -10.90 12.61 18.04
CA GLY A 183 -11.95 13.31 17.30
C GLY A 183 -13.21 12.47 17.07
N LYS A 184 -14.20 13.09 16.42
CA LYS A 184 -15.47 12.45 16.11
C LYS A 184 -15.28 11.33 15.08
N ASN A 185 -15.96 10.21 15.31
CA ASN A 185 -15.97 9.09 14.40
C ASN A 185 -16.95 9.34 13.27
N ASP A 186 -16.47 9.30 12.03
CA ASP A 186 -17.33 9.28 10.85
C ASP A 186 -17.65 7.83 10.49
N PRO A 187 -18.91 7.52 10.12
CA PRO A 187 -19.32 6.15 9.82
C PRO A 187 -18.55 5.52 8.64
N VAL A 188 -18.07 6.34 7.70
CA VAL A 188 -17.36 5.88 6.50
C VAL A 188 -15.85 5.94 6.69
N TYR A 189 -15.35 7.03 7.27
CA TYR A 189 -13.92 7.34 7.31
C TYR A 189 -13.28 7.24 8.69
N GLY A 190 -14.08 7.04 9.74
CA GLY A 190 -13.63 6.92 11.12
C GLY A 190 -13.12 8.26 11.65
N PRO A 191 -12.17 8.24 12.60
CA PRO A 191 -11.60 9.46 13.16
C PRO A 191 -10.94 10.29 12.08
N ALA A 192 -11.03 11.62 12.21
CA ALA A 192 -10.46 12.55 11.23
C ALA A 192 -8.93 12.47 11.15
N TRP A 193 -8.26 12.09 12.23
CA TRP A 193 -6.81 11.95 12.30
C TRP A 193 -6.37 10.53 11.99
N ARG A 194 -5.32 10.41 11.17
CA ARG A 194 -4.70 9.14 10.81
C ARG A 194 -3.19 9.27 10.87
N TRP A 195 -2.52 8.20 11.26
CA TRP A 195 -1.11 8.03 10.92
C TRP A 195 -1.02 7.15 9.68
N TRP A 196 0.06 7.32 8.92
CA TRP A 196 0.32 6.49 7.76
C TRP A 196 1.81 6.28 7.55
N ALA A 197 2.15 5.18 6.89
CA ALA A 197 3.49 4.85 6.47
C ALA A 197 3.46 4.23 5.06
N SER A 198 4.51 4.46 4.29
CA SER A 198 4.72 3.87 2.98
C SER A 198 6.17 3.39 2.88
N VAL A 199 6.34 2.15 2.42
CA VAL A 199 7.64 1.54 2.16
C VAL A 199 7.63 1.06 0.73
N ARG A 200 8.48 1.65 -0.10
CA ARG A 200 8.62 1.29 -1.50
C ARG A 200 10.03 0.81 -1.78
N ILE A 201 10.13 -0.34 -2.43
CA ILE A 201 11.39 -0.95 -2.85
C ILE A 201 11.29 -1.15 -4.36
N ALA A 202 12.28 -0.67 -5.11
CA ALA A 202 12.36 -0.90 -6.54
C ALA A 202 13.61 -1.71 -6.90
N SER A 203 13.49 -2.58 -7.89
CA SER A 203 14.56 -3.45 -8.36
C SER A 203 15.62 -2.69 -9.15
N TYR A 204 16.68 -3.41 -9.53
CA TYR A 204 17.58 -2.96 -10.59
C TYR A 204 16.80 -2.71 -11.89
N PRO A 205 17.14 -1.68 -12.69
CA PRO A 205 16.57 -1.48 -14.02
C PRO A 205 16.63 -2.74 -14.87
N GLN A 206 15.50 -3.12 -15.45
CA GLN A 206 15.35 -4.26 -16.34
C GLN A 206 15.13 -3.74 -17.76
N GLN A 207 15.83 -4.32 -18.73
CA GLN A 207 15.55 -4.06 -20.14
C GLN A 207 14.43 -5.01 -20.59
N VAL A 208 13.18 -4.61 -20.35
CA VAL A 208 12.02 -5.35 -20.85
C VAL A 208 11.68 -4.83 -22.24
N THR A 209 11.92 -5.64 -23.26
CA THR A 209 11.54 -5.35 -24.66
C THR A 209 10.25 -6.04 -25.08
N SER A 210 9.65 -6.83 -24.20
CA SER A 210 8.41 -7.56 -24.46
C SER A 210 7.25 -6.60 -24.73
N PRO A 211 6.46 -6.80 -25.80
CA PRO A 211 5.22 -6.06 -26.01
C PRO A 211 4.27 -6.20 -24.83
N VAL A 212 3.49 -5.15 -24.53
CA VAL A 212 2.56 -5.11 -23.37
C VAL A 212 1.60 -6.30 -23.36
N GLY A 213 1.12 -6.76 -24.53
CA GLY A 213 0.22 -7.92 -24.62
C GLY A 213 0.86 -9.27 -24.30
N GLN A 214 2.19 -9.35 -24.25
CA GLN A 214 2.96 -10.56 -23.90
C GLN A 214 3.57 -10.45 -22.50
N PHE A 215 3.38 -9.33 -21.80
CA PHE A 215 4.01 -9.09 -20.51
C PHE A 215 3.27 -9.87 -19.41
N ASP A 216 3.90 -10.95 -18.95
CA ASP A 216 3.46 -11.69 -17.75
C ASP A 216 4.21 -11.13 -16.53
N LEU A 217 3.52 -10.30 -15.74
CA LEU A 217 4.09 -9.73 -14.52
C LEU A 217 4.50 -10.83 -13.53
N GLY A 218 3.74 -11.93 -13.42
CA GLY A 218 4.02 -13.00 -12.47
C GLY A 218 5.31 -13.74 -12.82
N ALA A 219 5.49 -14.11 -14.09
CA ALA A 219 6.73 -14.72 -14.57
C ALA A 219 7.92 -13.75 -14.49
N GLY A 220 7.70 -12.48 -14.85
CA GLY A 220 8.72 -11.43 -14.79
C GLY A 220 9.24 -11.21 -13.37
N VAL A 221 8.35 -11.07 -12.38
CA VAL A 221 8.72 -10.91 -10.97
C VAL A 221 9.46 -12.15 -10.44
N ALA A 222 9.00 -13.35 -10.80
CA ALA A 222 9.62 -14.60 -10.36
C ALA A 222 11.04 -14.82 -10.93
N ALA A 223 11.36 -14.19 -12.05
CA ALA A 223 12.67 -14.27 -12.68
C ALA A 223 13.70 -13.29 -12.11
N VAL A 224 13.28 -12.30 -11.31
CA VAL A 224 14.19 -11.31 -10.72
C VAL A 224 15.09 -11.98 -9.68
N PRO A 225 16.42 -11.96 -9.83
CA PRO A 225 17.33 -12.47 -8.82
C PRO A 225 17.13 -11.75 -7.49
N VAL A 226 17.16 -12.49 -6.38
CA VAL A 226 16.92 -11.94 -5.03
C VAL A 226 17.89 -10.80 -4.69
N ASN A 227 19.13 -10.88 -5.16
CA ASN A 227 20.15 -9.83 -4.98
C ASN A 227 19.90 -8.57 -5.82
N GLN A 228 19.00 -8.62 -6.82
CA GLN A 228 18.60 -7.47 -7.66
C GLN A 228 17.22 -6.91 -7.30
N LEU A 229 16.53 -7.52 -6.34
CA LEU A 229 15.17 -7.14 -5.97
C LEU A 229 15.09 -5.75 -5.33
N ALA A 230 16.13 -5.35 -4.61
CA ALA A 230 16.17 -4.11 -3.84
C ALA A 230 17.33 -3.23 -4.31
N GLY A 231 17.11 -2.48 -5.39
CA GLY A 231 18.06 -1.50 -5.91
C GLY A 231 17.87 -0.10 -5.35
N PHE A 232 16.64 0.25 -5.00
CA PHE A 232 16.25 1.55 -4.45
C PHE A 232 15.20 1.33 -3.37
N GLY A 233 15.29 2.09 -2.27
CA GLY A 233 14.33 2.06 -1.18
C GLY A 233 13.87 3.46 -0.82
N GLU A 234 12.57 3.62 -0.61
CA GLU A 234 11.92 4.82 -0.12
C GLU A 234 11.03 4.48 1.07
N PHE A 235 11.15 5.28 2.12
CA PHE A 235 10.46 5.10 3.39
C PHE A 235 9.85 6.43 3.80
N ARG A 236 8.53 6.46 3.99
CA ARG A 236 7.79 7.66 4.39
C ARG A 236 6.86 7.33 5.53
N ALA A 237 6.75 8.23 6.50
CA ALA A 237 5.75 8.14 7.55
C ALA A 237 5.23 9.54 7.88
N GLY A 238 3.96 9.62 8.24
CA GLY A 238 3.29 10.89 8.37
C GLY A 238 1.96 10.85 9.09
N LEU A 239 1.37 12.03 9.15
CA LEU A 239 0.03 12.26 9.67
C LEU A 239 -0.88 12.76 8.55
N GLU A 240 -2.15 12.45 8.70
CA GLU A 240 -3.23 12.95 7.85
C GLU A 240 -4.36 13.43 8.75
N LYS A 241 -4.89 14.62 8.44
CA LYS A 241 -6.12 15.15 9.04
C LYS A 241 -7.14 15.37 7.95
N ARG A 242 -8.22 14.62 7.98
CA ARG A 242 -9.38 14.84 7.11
C ARG A 242 -9.99 16.20 7.41
N VAL A 243 -10.11 17.02 6.38
CA VAL A 243 -10.69 18.38 6.45
C VAL A 243 -12.12 18.39 5.94
N SER A 244 -12.40 17.62 4.88
CA SER A 244 -13.73 17.54 4.30
C SER A 244 -14.02 16.14 3.76
N SER A 245 -15.32 15.83 3.63
CA SER A 245 -15.85 14.61 3.04
C SER A 245 -16.99 14.97 2.10
N PHE A 246 -16.98 14.36 0.92
CA PHE A 246 -17.93 14.60 -0.16
C PHE A 246 -18.62 13.28 -0.50
N LYS A 247 -19.95 13.35 -0.62
CA LYS A 247 -20.78 12.21 -1.05
C LYS A 247 -20.93 12.12 -2.57
N GLN A 248 -20.42 13.10 -3.32
CA GLN A 248 -20.55 13.20 -4.76
C GLN A 248 -19.43 12.47 -5.49
N TYR A 249 -19.78 11.91 -6.65
CA TYR A 249 -18.87 11.28 -7.60
C TYR A 249 -17.94 12.34 -8.18
N PHE A 250 -16.63 12.18 -7.99
CA PHE A 250 -15.67 13.06 -8.64
C PHE A 250 -15.48 12.66 -10.11
N LEU A 251 -15.65 11.36 -10.40
CA LEU A 251 -15.67 10.80 -11.74
C LEU A 251 -16.85 9.81 -11.81
N PRO A 252 -17.73 9.88 -12.82
CA PRO A 252 -18.78 8.90 -12.98
C PRO A 252 -18.14 7.56 -13.32
N VAL A 253 -18.19 6.62 -12.38
CA VAL A 253 -17.63 5.29 -12.61
C VAL A 253 -18.73 4.34 -13.06
N PRO A 254 -18.59 3.69 -14.24
CA PRO A 254 -19.59 2.76 -14.75
C PRO A 254 -19.82 1.58 -13.78
N GLY A 255 -21.09 1.22 -13.54
CA GLY A 255 -21.45 -0.02 -12.81
C GLY A 255 -22.34 0.13 -11.58
N GLY A 256 -22.73 1.35 -11.19
CA GLY A 256 -23.65 1.58 -10.06
C GLY A 256 -23.01 1.38 -8.67
N SER A 257 -21.69 1.47 -8.59
CA SER A 257 -20.96 1.59 -7.31
C SER A 257 -21.15 2.99 -6.73
N SER A 258 -21.25 3.10 -5.40
CA SER A 258 -21.21 4.41 -4.75
C SER A 258 -19.76 4.80 -4.40
N GLU A 259 -19.48 6.09 -4.41
CA GLU A 259 -18.17 6.64 -4.07
C GLU A 259 -18.27 7.58 -2.88
N ARG A 260 -17.23 7.59 -2.06
CA ARG A 260 -17.08 8.54 -0.96
C ARG A 260 -15.67 9.11 -1.04
N THR A 261 -15.56 10.42 -1.28
CA THR A 261 -14.28 11.11 -1.40
C THR A 261 -14.00 11.99 -0.18
N SER A 262 -12.81 11.90 0.41
CA SER A 262 -12.37 12.80 1.46
C SER A 262 -11.17 13.63 1.03
N LEU A 263 -11.13 14.89 1.44
CA LEU A 263 -9.96 15.76 1.34
C LEU A 263 -9.30 15.85 2.71
N GLY A 264 -8.02 15.47 2.78
CA GLY A 264 -7.19 15.56 3.97
C GLY A 264 -5.98 16.47 3.76
N MET A 265 -5.52 17.08 4.85
CA MET A 265 -4.19 17.66 4.94
C MET A 265 -3.22 16.57 5.36
N VAL A 266 -2.09 16.46 4.68
CA VAL A 266 -1.05 15.45 4.95
C VAL A 266 0.27 16.12 5.23
N ALA A 267 1.06 15.53 6.10
CA ALA A 267 2.46 15.89 6.33
C ALA A 267 3.27 14.62 6.59
N TYR A 268 4.51 14.58 6.09
CA TYR A 268 5.38 13.42 6.27
C TYR A 268 6.85 13.79 6.39
N PHE A 269 7.60 12.83 6.93
CA PHE A 269 9.05 12.79 6.94
C PHE A 269 9.49 11.40 6.47
N GLY A 270 10.66 11.31 5.84
CA GLY A 270 11.13 10.07 5.29
C GLY A 270 12.57 10.12 4.79
N GLY A 271 12.99 8.97 4.27
CA GLY A 271 14.29 8.80 3.66
C GLY A 271 14.19 7.98 2.38
N LEU A 272 15.14 8.18 1.49
CA LEU A 272 15.31 7.34 0.31
C LEU A 272 16.80 7.02 0.15
N ALA A 273 17.12 5.82 -0.33
CA ALA A 273 18.49 5.50 -0.68
C ALA A 273 18.54 4.53 -1.84
N ASN A 274 19.70 4.60 -2.47
CA ASN A 274 20.14 3.65 -3.44
C ASN A 274 20.81 2.49 -2.69
N LEU A 275 20.33 1.26 -2.89
CA LEU A 275 20.71 0.09 -2.09
C LEU A 275 21.84 -0.75 -2.71
N ASN A 276 22.16 -0.57 -3.99
CA ASN A 276 23.31 -1.24 -4.61
C ASN A 276 24.63 -0.56 -4.25
N ALA A 277 25.71 -1.32 -4.40
CA ALA A 277 27.07 -0.84 -4.24
C ALA A 277 27.40 0.26 -5.29
N PRO A 278 28.23 1.26 -4.95
CA PRO A 278 28.59 2.35 -5.87
C PRO A 278 29.24 1.86 -7.18
N GLY A 279 30.01 0.76 -7.12
CA GLY A 279 30.75 0.23 -8.28
C GLY A 279 29.86 -0.30 -9.41
N GLU A 280 28.61 -0.68 -9.11
CA GLU A 280 27.66 -1.20 -10.09
C GLU A 280 26.97 -0.11 -10.91
N ARG A 281 27.23 1.17 -10.62
CA ARG A 281 26.50 2.32 -11.19
C ARG A 281 27.37 3.31 -11.94
N VAL A 282 28.65 2.99 -12.11
CA VAL A 282 29.57 3.85 -12.85
C VAL A 282 29.35 3.62 -14.34
N ASN A 283 28.84 4.63 -15.03
CA ASN A 283 28.84 4.64 -16.49
C ASN A 283 30.15 5.26 -16.97
N VAL A 284 30.92 4.51 -17.76
CA VAL A 284 32.21 4.93 -18.28
C VAL A 284 32.06 5.43 -19.72
N TYR A 285 32.59 6.62 -19.98
CA TYR A 285 32.51 7.31 -21.27
C TYR A 285 33.90 7.71 -21.75
N ASN A 286 34.04 7.91 -23.06
CA ASN A 286 35.24 8.51 -23.62
C ASN A 286 35.35 9.96 -23.14
N LEU A 287 36.57 10.38 -22.76
CA LEU A 287 36.81 11.78 -22.47
C LEU A 287 36.71 12.58 -23.79
N PRO A 288 35.79 13.57 -23.90
CA PRO A 288 35.62 14.30 -25.15
C PRO A 288 36.88 15.12 -25.50
N ASP A 289 37.21 15.22 -26.79
CA ASP A 289 38.31 16.07 -27.27
C ASP A 289 38.03 17.55 -26.93
N PRO A 290 38.91 18.24 -26.16
CA PRO A 290 38.74 19.63 -25.76
C PRO A 290 38.54 20.62 -26.92
N GLN A 291 38.98 20.28 -28.13
CA GLN A 291 38.85 21.12 -29.32
C GLN A 291 37.45 21.05 -29.96
N THR A 292 36.63 20.07 -29.57
CA THR A 292 35.27 19.91 -30.10
C THR A 292 34.25 20.75 -29.32
N PRO A 293 33.10 21.12 -29.91
CA PRO A 293 32.02 21.77 -29.17
C PRO A 293 31.57 20.96 -27.95
N GLN A 294 31.60 19.63 -28.04
CA GLN A 294 31.26 18.74 -26.93
C GLN A 294 32.31 18.77 -25.81
N GLY A 295 33.60 18.84 -26.16
CA GLY A 295 34.69 19.04 -25.20
C GLY A 295 34.62 20.36 -24.46
N GLN A 296 34.24 21.44 -25.15
CA GLN A 296 34.00 22.73 -24.50
C GLN A 296 32.81 22.68 -23.55
N ALA A 297 31.68 22.08 -23.97
CA ALA A 297 30.52 21.88 -23.09
C ALA A 297 30.87 21.02 -21.86
N PHE A 298 31.65 19.96 -22.07
CA PHE A 298 32.18 19.11 -21.00
C PHE A 298 33.06 19.89 -20.03
N ALA A 299 34.04 20.65 -20.52
CA ALA A 299 34.96 21.44 -19.69
C ALA A 299 34.22 22.52 -18.87
N ASN A 300 33.15 23.08 -19.42
CA ASN A 300 32.29 24.02 -18.70
C ASN A 300 31.47 23.32 -17.59
N ALA A 301 30.94 22.13 -17.86
CA ALA A 301 30.13 21.37 -16.89
C ALA A 301 30.98 20.73 -15.78
N LEU A 302 32.16 20.24 -16.13
CA LEU A 302 33.10 19.52 -15.26
C LEU A 302 34.51 20.11 -15.39
N PRO A 303 34.74 21.34 -14.89
CA PRO A 303 36.02 22.01 -15.06
C PRO A 303 37.13 21.31 -14.27
N ALA A 304 38.31 21.21 -14.89
CA ALA A 304 39.50 20.60 -14.27
C ALA A 304 39.94 21.29 -12.98
N SER A 305 39.65 22.58 -12.82
CA SER A 305 39.87 23.32 -11.56
C SER A 305 39.10 22.74 -10.38
N LYS A 306 37.93 22.15 -10.64
CA LYS A 306 37.11 21.45 -9.63
C LYS A 306 37.44 19.97 -9.57
N TYR A 307 37.86 19.36 -10.68
CA TYR A 307 38.19 17.94 -10.77
C TYR A 307 39.61 17.74 -11.35
N PRO A 308 40.67 17.94 -10.56
CA PRO A 308 42.05 17.89 -11.07
C PRO A 308 42.46 16.56 -11.69
N ILE A 309 41.79 15.46 -11.31
CA ILE A 309 42.00 14.13 -11.89
C ILE A 309 41.78 14.11 -13.41
N LEU A 310 40.94 15.01 -13.95
CA LEU A 310 40.71 15.12 -15.41
C LEU A 310 41.94 15.61 -16.19
N SER A 311 42.91 16.23 -15.51
CA SER A 311 44.16 16.70 -16.12
C SER A 311 45.30 15.68 -16.03
N ALA A 312 45.08 14.52 -15.43
CA ALA A 312 46.12 13.49 -15.34
C ALA A 312 46.43 12.91 -16.73
N PRO A 313 47.72 12.75 -17.11
CA PRO A 313 48.14 12.44 -18.47
C PRO A 313 47.68 11.06 -18.98
N ASN A 314 47.32 10.15 -18.08
CA ASN A 314 46.85 8.81 -18.39
C ASN A 314 45.32 8.69 -18.44
N VAL A 315 44.56 9.75 -18.12
CA VAL A 315 43.09 9.71 -18.13
C VAL A 315 42.58 9.79 -19.57
N LYS A 316 41.92 8.72 -20.01
CA LYS A 316 41.31 8.59 -21.33
C LYS A 316 39.78 8.49 -21.26
N TYR A 317 39.28 8.12 -20.10
CA TYR A 317 37.88 7.83 -19.86
C TYR A 317 37.39 8.56 -18.63
N ILE A 318 36.10 8.86 -18.59
CA ILE A 318 35.42 9.39 -17.42
C ILE A 318 34.33 8.42 -16.95
N GLY A 319 34.37 8.05 -15.68
CA GLY A 319 33.30 7.35 -15.01
C GLY A 319 32.40 8.34 -14.26
N LEU A 320 31.12 8.42 -14.61
CA LEU A 320 30.16 9.24 -13.88
C LEU A 320 29.35 8.35 -12.94
N THR A 321 29.24 8.77 -11.68
CA THR A 321 28.44 8.10 -10.66
C THR A 321 27.69 9.10 -9.79
N ALA A 322 26.65 8.63 -9.11
CA ALA A 322 26.04 9.41 -8.03
C ALA A 322 27.03 9.48 -6.85
N PRO A 323 27.02 10.56 -6.06
CA PRO A 323 27.83 10.61 -4.85
C PRO A 323 27.54 9.42 -3.94
N ASP A 324 28.58 8.87 -3.33
CA ASP A 324 28.41 7.80 -2.35
C ASP A 324 27.91 8.42 -1.03
N HIS A 325 26.67 8.09 -0.68
CA HIS A 325 26.04 8.61 0.53
C HIS A 325 26.08 7.55 1.63
N GLN A 326 26.67 7.92 2.76
CA GLN A 326 26.65 7.09 3.98
C GLN A 326 25.28 7.08 4.69
N ARG A 327 24.31 7.87 4.22
CA ARG A 327 22.99 8.07 4.84
C ARG A 327 21.91 8.14 3.76
N PHE A 328 20.66 7.88 4.15
CA PHE A 328 19.51 8.14 3.29
C PHE A 328 19.42 9.62 2.96
N TYR A 329 19.02 9.93 1.72
CA TYR A 329 18.55 11.26 1.34
C TYR A 329 17.28 11.56 2.10
N TRP A 330 17.21 12.73 2.74
CA TRP A 330 16.04 13.12 3.51
C TRP A 330 14.96 13.73 2.63
N GLN A 331 13.72 13.49 3.03
CA GLN A 331 12.57 14.15 2.45
C GLN A 331 11.51 14.45 3.50
N TYR A 332 10.84 15.58 3.34
CA TYR A 332 9.67 15.94 4.12
C TYR A 332 8.80 16.88 3.30
N ALA A 333 7.50 16.76 3.44
CA ALA A 333 6.57 17.64 2.75
C ALA A 333 5.24 17.71 3.49
N ALA A 334 4.47 18.74 3.17
CA ALA A 334 3.08 18.89 3.60
C ALA A 334 2.20 19.32 2.43
N GLY A 335 0.92 19.01 2.48
CA GLY A 335 -0.03 19.39 1.45
C GLY A 335 -1.37 18.72 1.62
N PHE A 336 -1.97 18.34 0.49
CA PHE A 336 -3.33 17.81 0.45
C PHE A 336 -3.36 16.42 -0.17
N ARG A 337 -4.27 15.59 0.32
CA ARG A 337 -4.57 14.27 -0.23
C ARG A 337 -6.07 14.11 -0.42
N LEU A 338 -6.47 13.71 -1.62
CA LEU A 338 -7.80 13.26 -1.95
C LEU A 338 -7.82 11.73 -1.84
N THR A 339 -8.75 11.18 -1.07
CA THR A 339 -8.92 9.73 -0.89
C THR A 339 -10.34 9.34 -1.25
N THR A 340 -10.50 8.52 -2.28
CA THR A 340 -11.79 8.02 -2.76
C THR A 340 -11.95 6.55 -2.38
N ARG A 341 -12.97 6.25 -1.58
CA ARG A 341 -13.38 4.88 -1.25
C ARG A 341 -14.50 4.46 -2.19
N PHE A 342 -14.40 3.25 -2.72
CA PHE A 342 -15.39 2.65 -3.59
C PHE A 342 -16.24 1.66 -2.80
N PHE A 343 -17.54 1.65 -3.07
CA PHE A 343 -18.50 0.74 -2.45
C PHE A 343 -19.26 -0.01 -3.53
N ASP A 344 -19.50 -1.30 -3.33
CA ASP A 344 -20.39 -2.06 -4.19
C ASP A 344 -21.86 -1.67 -4.00
N ARG A 345 -22.76 -2.34 -4.72
CA ARG A 345 -24.21 -2.09 -4.64
C ARG A 345 -24.79 -2.38 -3.25
N ASP A 346 -24.14 -3.28 -2.51
CA ASP A 346 -24.54 -3.68 -1.16
C ASP A 346 -23.98 -2.72 -0.09
N GLY A 347 -23.24 -1.68 -0.51
CA GLY A 347 -22.60 -0.74 0.40
C GLY A 347 -21.35 -1.30 1.07
N THR A 348 -20.82 -2.43 0.61
CA THR A 348 -19.56 -2.99 1.11
C THR A 348 -18.39 -2.24 0.49
N MET A 349 -17.44 -1.83 1.32
CA MET A 349 -16.23 -1.15 0.87
C MET A 349 -15.34 -2.10 0.05
N MET A 350 -14.87 -1.64 -1.10
CA MET A 350 -13.92 -2.37 -1.94
C MET A 350 -12.48 -2.22 -1.42
N ALA A 351 -11.61 -3.17 -1.79
CA ALA A 351 -10.37 -3.47 -1.07
C ALA A 351 -9.25 -2.40 -1.11
N ALA A 352 -9.36 -1.36 -1.93
CA ALA A 352 -8.39 -0.27 -1.94
C ALA A 352 -9.02 1.07 -2.35
N PRO A 353 -8.67 2.18 -1.68
CA PRO A 353 -9.07 3.51 -2.12
C PRO A 353 -8.20 4.01 -3.28
N ALA A 354 -8.74 4.93 -4.09
CA ALA A 354 -7.91 5.79 -4.92
C ALA A 354 -7.34 6.93 -4.06
N MET A 355 -6.10 7.32 -4.29
CA MET A 355 -5.42 8.40 -3.56
C MET A 355 -4.70 9.32 -4.54
N PHE A 356 -4.93 10.62 -4.40
CA PHE A 356 -4.18 11.65 -5.13
C PHE A 356 -3.62 12.64 -4.12
N ALA A 357 -2.33 12.92 -4.17
CA ALA A 357 -1.69 13.84 -3.25
C ALA A 357 -0.88 14.90 -4.00
N ALA A 358 -0.96 16.13 -3.52
CA ALA A 358 -0.09 17.24 -3.93
C ALA A 358 0.56 17.78 -2.66
N THR A 359 1.87 17.65 -2.57
CA THR A 359 2.65 18.02 -1.38
C THR A 359 3.85 18.87 -1.78
N PHE A 360 4.28 19.73 -0.85
CA PHE A 360 5.36 20.69 -1.06
C PHE A 360 6.31 20.64 0.12
N GLY A 361 7.61 20.58 -0.16
CA GLY A 361 8.62 20.48 0.89
C GLY A 361 10.04 20.36 0.34
N GLN A 362 10.83 19.48 0.93
CA GLN A 362 12.22 19.22 0.54
C GLN A 362 12.37 17.75 0.13
N ASN A 363 13.13 17.52 -0.93
CA ASN A 363 13.59 16.19 -1.31
C ASN A 363 15.06 16.30 -1.73
N GLU A 364 15.97 15.76 -0.93
CA GLU A 364 17.41 15.83 -1.20
C GLU A 364 17.79 15.10 -2.50
N LEU A 365 17.06 14.06 -2.93
CA LEU A 365 17.36 13.39 -4.21
C LEU A 365 17.17 14.32 -5.41
N VAL A 366 16.08 15.08 -5.40
CA VAL A 366 15.68 15.97 -6.51
C VAL A 366 16.58 17.20 -6.54
N THR A 367 17.06 17.63 -5.37
CA THR A 367 17.87 18.84 -5.19
C THR A 367 19.37 18.56 -5.18
N GLY A 368 19.82 17.36 -5.56
CA GLY A 368 21.23 17.01 -5.67
C GLY A 368 21.97 16.92 -4.33
N GLY A 369 21.31 16.38 -3.31
CA GLY A 369 21.83 16.24 -1.95
C GLY A 369 21.77 17.52 -1.12
N GLN A 370 21.16 18.59 -1.63
CA GLN A 370 21.09 19.87 -0.94
C GLN A 370 19.80 20.00 -0.12
N ARG A 371 19.87 20.62 1.05
CA ARG A 371 18.68 20.95 1.89
C ARG A 371 18.10 22.31 1.55
N ARG A 372 18.04 22.64 0.26
CA ARG A 372 17.58 23.93 -0.24
C ARG A 372 16.70 23.74 -1.47
N GLY A 373 15.72 24.62 -1.63
CA GLY A 373 14.78 24.63 -2.75
C GLY A 373 13.52 23.80 -2.47
N VAL A 374 12.37 24.32 -2.90
CA VAL A 374 11.09 23.65 -2.69
C VAL A 374 10.91 22.57 -3.76
N VAL A 375 10.42 21.40 -3.36
CA VAL A 375 10.03 20.31 -4.26
C VAL A 375 8.53 20.11 -4.12
N GLY A 376 7.83 20.15 -5.25
CA GLY A 376 6.43 19.76 -5.37
C GLY A 376 6.35 18.29 -5.76
N THR A 377 5.73 17.47 -4.91
CA THR A 377 5.52 16.04 -5.13
C THR A 377 4.03 15.80 -5.40
N PHE A 378 3.75 15.29 -6.59
CA PHE A 378 2.41 14.94 -7.06
C PHE A 378 2.33 13.43 -7.22
N GLU A 379 1.42 12.79 -6.50
CA GLU A 379 1.27 11.33 -6.48
C GLU A 379 -0.18 10.94 -6.77
N GLY A 380 -0.34 9.86 -7.53
CA GLY A 380 -1.62 9.24 -7.83
C GLY A 380 -1.52 7.74 -7.64
N PHE A 381 -2.55 7.16 -7.04
CA PHE A 381 -2.74 5.73 -6.84
C PHE A 381 -4.21 5.42 -7.16
N TYR A 382 -4.47 4.58 -8.14
CA TYR A 382 -5.82 4.35 -8.65
C TYR A 382 -6.07 2.86 -8.90
N PRO A 383 -7.01 2.23 -8.17
CA PRO A 383 -7.42 0.85 -8.45
C PRO A 383 -8.37 0.79 -9.65
N LEU A 384 -7.95 0.07 -10.69
CA LEU A 384 -8.77 -0.31 -11.83
C LEU A 384 -9.34 -1.73 -11.63
N PRO A 385 -10.66 -1.88 -11.51
CA PRO A 385 -11.27 -3.20 -11.49
C PRO A 385 -11.24 -3.83 -12.88
N MET A 386 -10.65 -5.02 -12.99
CA MET A 386 -10.66 -5.85 -14.18
C MET A 386 -11.78 -6.88 -14.07
N GLY A 387 -12.91 -6.62 -14.73
CA GLY A 387 -14.08 -7.50 -14.78
C GLY A 387 -15.27 -7.03 -13.94
N PRO A 388 -16.31 -7.88 -13.77
CA PRO A 388 -17.47 -7.57 -12.96
C PRO A 388 -17.06 -7.20 -11.52
N ARG A 389 -17.62 -6.11 -11.00
CA ARG A 389 -17.32 -5.65 -9.65
C ARG A 389 -17.93 -6.62 -8.65
N GLY A 390 -17.08 -7.19 -7.79
CA GLY A 390 -17.46 -8.08 -6.71
C GLY A 390 -16.28 -8.31 -5.77
N LYS A 391 -16.49 -9.12 -4.73
CA LYS A 391 -15.51 -9.38 -3.66
C LYS A 391 -14.17 -9.97 -4.14
N ASN A 392 -14.13 -10.51 -5.37
CA ASN A 392 -12.95 -11.14 -5.98
C ASN A 392 -12.54 -10.48 -7.30
N ALA A 393 -12.91 -9.21 -7.52
CA ALA A 393 -12.46 -8.51 -8.73
C ALA A 393 -10.93 -8.40 -8.72
N ASN A 394 -10.29 -8.85 -9.80
CA ASN A 394 -8.87 -8.63 -9.99
C ASN A 394 -8.65 -7.11 -10.12
N LEU A 395 -7.86 -6.52 -9.23
CA LEU A 395 -7.53 -5.11 -9.26
C LEU A 395 -6.16 -4.93 -9.93
N ILE A 396 -6.10 -4.07 -10.95
CA ILE A 396 -4.85 -3.51 -11.43
C ILE A 396 -4.71 -2.13 -10.82
N TYR A 397 -3.58 -1.84 -10.19
CA TYR A 397 -3.29 -0.54 -9.63
C TYR A 397 -2.50 0.28 -10.62
N LEU A 398 -3.02 1.45 -10.99
CA LEU A 398 -2.22 2.48 -11.64
C LEU A 398 -1.57 3.34 -10.57
N PHE A 399 -0.30 3.68 -10.74
CA PHE A 399 0.33 4.69 -9.92
C PHE A 399 1.16 5.64 -10.78
N GLY A 400 1.27 6.86 -10.30
CA GLY A 400 2.06 7.92 -10.90
C GLY A 400 2.65 8.79 -9.81
N ARG A 401 3.87 9.23 -10.01
CA ARG A 401 4.53 10.24 -9.18
C ARG A 401 5.34 11.16 -10.05
N ALA A 402 5.32 12.45 -9.72
CA ALA A 402 6.25 13.45 -10.23
C ALA A 402 6.79 14.25 -9.06
N ASP A 403 8.12 14.34 -8.96
CA ASP A 403 8.83 15.20 -8.03
C ASP A 403 9.47 16.34 -8.85
N LEU A 404 8.93 17.54 -8.67
CA LEU A 404 9.30 18.72 -9.45
C LEU A 404 9.98 19.75 -8.54
N ARG A 405 11.20 20.17 -8.88
CA ARG A 405 11.84 21.28 -8.18
C ARG A 405 11.15 22.58 -8.56
N LEU A 406 10.54 23.23 -7.56
CA LEU A 406 9.84 24.50 -7.74
C LEU A 406 10.81 25.65 -7.56
N GLY A 407 11.11 26.33 -8.67
CA GLY A 407 11.99 27.49 -8.71
C GLY A 407 13.48 27.17 -8.85
N GLY A 408 14.28 28.23 -8.96
CA GLY A 408 15.66 28.17 -9.40
C GLY A 408 15.77 28.35 -10.92
N PRO A 409 16.96 28.74 -11.44
CA PRO A 409 17.16 28.85 -12.86
C PRO A 409 17.00 27.47 -13.50
N SER A 410 16.13 27.36 -14.51
CA SER A 410 16.26 26.29 -15.49
C SER A 410 17.60 26.53 -16.18
N ILE A 411 18.62 25.75 -15.80
CA ILE A 411 19.92 25.83 -16.44
C ILE A 411 19.76 25.17 -17.82
N GLY A 412 19.30 25.97 -18.78
CA GLY A 412 19.31 25.62 -20.20
C GLY A 412 20.75 25.59 -20.70
N GLY A 413 21.48 24.56 -20.32
CA GLY A 413 22.81 24.26 -20.86
C GLY A 413 22.71 23.32 -22.06
N THR A 414 23.72 23.37 -22.93
CA THR A 414 23.91 22.34 -23.96
C THR A 414 23.94 20.97 -23.29
N PRO A 415 23.09 20.01 -23.70
CA PRO A 415 23.06 18.69 -23.07
C PRO A 415 24.41 18.00 -23.23
N LEU A 416 24.92 17.46 -22.14
CA LEU A 416 26.16 16.68 -22.17
C LEU A 416 25.86 15.28 -22.68
N ILE A 417 26.03 15.06 -23.97
CA ILE A 417 26.00 13.75 -24.63
C ILE A 417 27.42 13.19 -24.63
N LEU A 418 27.61 12.01 -24.05
CA LEU A 418 28.92 11.35 -23.98
C LEU A 418 28.84 9.98 -24.64
N ASP A 419 29.87 9.65 -25.41
CA ASP A 419 29.99 8.34 -26.04
C ASP A 419 30.44 7.29 -25.02
N PRO A 420 29.72 6.17 -24.87
CA PRO A 420 30.14 5.08 -24.01
C PRO A 420 31.56 4.61 -24.36
N ALA A 421 32.40 4.40 -23.35
CA ALA A 421 33.76 3.91 -23.55
C ALA A 421 33.72 2.40 -23.80
N LEU A 422 34.22 2.00 -24.97
CA LEU A 422 34.35 0.61 -25.36
C LEU A 422 35.83 0.27 -25.59
N ASP A 423 36.23 -0.96 -25.27
CA ASP A 423 37.54 -1.49 -25.63
C ASP A 423 37.62 -1.83 -27.14
N ALA A 424 38.79 -2.32 -27.58
CA ALA A 424 39.00 -2.73 -28.97
C ALA A 424 38.04 -3.86 -29.44
N ASN A 425 37.48 -4.62 -28.50
CA ASN A 425 36.53 -5.71 -28.73
C ASN A 425 35.07 -5.26 -28.56
N LYS A 426 34.81 -3.95 -28.43
CA LYS A 426 33.49 -3.36 -28.18
C LYS A 426 32.86 -3.75 -26.84
N ASN A 427 33.65 -4.18 -25.86
CA ASN A 427 33.18 -4.40 -24.49
C ASN A 427 33.21 -3.10 -23.70
N ALA A 428 32.29 -2.94 -22.76
CA ALA A 428 32.31 -1.80 -21.84
C ALA A 428 33.61 -1.78 -21.01
N ILE A 429 34.25 -0.61 -20.93
CA ILE A 429 35.43 -0.41 -20.09
C ILE A 429 35.04 -0.50 -18.61
N SER A 430 35.75 -1.34 -17.85
CA SER A 430 35.54 -1.46 -16.39
C SER A 430 35.82 -0.14 -15.68
N SER A 431 34.99 0.20 -14.68
CA SER A 431 35.20 1.34 -13.79
C SER A 431 36.49 1.24 -12.97
N SER A 432 37.07 0.04 -12.83
CA SER A 432 38.35 -0.21 -12.17
C SER A 432 39.58 0.04 -13.05
N ASN A 433 39.41 0.45 -14.31
CA ASN A 433 40.52 0.69 -15.23
C ASN A 433 41.32 1.93 -14.77
N PRO A 434 42.67 1.87 -14.68
CA PRO A 434 43.50 2.96 -14.16
C PRO A 434 43.47 4.24 -15.02
N ASN A 435 42.92 4.18 -16.23
CA ASN A 435 42.75 5.33 -17.13
C ASN A 435 41.35 5.98 -17.01
N VAL A 436 40.51 5.52 -16.06
CA VAL A 436 39.18 6.06 -15.80
C VAL A 436 39.23 7.03 -14.62
N ALA A 437 38.88 8.29 -14.87
CA ALA A 437 38.61 9.25 -13.80
C ALA A 437 37.18 9.09 -13.31
N ILE A 438 36.97 8.65 -12.06
CA ILE A 438 35.63 8.54 -11.47
C ILE A 438 35.24 9.86 -10.83
N ILE A 439 34.11 10.43 -11.27
CA ILE A 439 33.55 11.68 -10.74
C ILE A 439 32.14 11.43 -10.23
N ALA A 440 31.92 11.78 -8.96
CA ALA A 440 30.61 11.83 -8.35
C ALA A 440 29.88 13.12 -8.75
N VAL A 441 28.76 13.00 -9.46
CA VAL A 441 27.91 14.13 -9.87
C VAL A 441 26.53 13.97 -9.23
N PRO A 442 26.12 14.88 -8.32
CA PRO A 442 24.78 14.83 -7.76
C PRO A 442 23.74 15.07 -8.85
N SER A 443 22.68 14.27 -8.84
CA SER A 443 21.54 14.45 -9.72
C SER A 443 20.64 15.57 -9.16
N ASN A 444 20.48 16.66 -9.90
CA ASN A 444 19.62 17.78 -9.52
C ASN A 444 18.60 18.03 -10.63
N ARG A 445 17.64 17.11 -10.74
CA ARG A 445 16.66 17.07 -11.83
C ARG A 445 15.34 16.53 -11.33
N ASP A 446 14.27 16.94 -12.00
CA ASP A 446 12.92 16.46 -11.73
C ASP A 446 12.83 14.98 -12.04
N LEU A 447 12.03 14.28 -11.25
CA LEU A 447 11.86 12.84 -11.35
C LEU A 447 10.40 12.50 -11.60
N TYR A 448 10.16 11.43 -12.33
CA TYR A 448 8.84 10.85 -12.46
C TYR A 448 8.89 9.33 -12.38
N SER A 449 7.79 8.72 -11.99
CA SER A 449 7.55 7.29 -12.10
C SER A 449 6.09 7.03 -12.44
N ILE A 450 5.83 6.18 -13.42
CA ILE A 450 4.48 5.76 -13.79
C ILE A 450 4.50 4.25 -13.95
N GLY A 451 3.46 3.57 -13.49
CA GLY A 451 3.36 2.16 -13.80
C GLY A 451 2.07 1.51 -13.34
N VAL A 452 2.15 0.19 -13.35
CA VAL A 452 1.03 -0.70 -13.06
C VAL A 452 1.45 -1.76 -12.05
N GLY A 453 0.54 -2.13 -11.16
CA GLY A 453 0.77 -3.18 -10.18
C GLY A 453 -0.48 -4.00 -9.90
N MET A 454 -0.32 -5.02 -9.08
CA MET A 454 -1.39 -5.89 -8.59
C MET A 454 -1.20 -6.14 -7.09
N ASP A 455 -2.23 -6.68 -6.45
CA ASP A 455 -2.14 -7.08 -5.05
C ASP A 455 -1.06 -8.15 -4.86
N ALA A 456 -0.06 -7.83 -4.05
CA ALA A 456 1.07 -8.71 -3.80
C ALA A 456 0.64 -9.99 -3.09
N ILE A 457 -0.36 -9.93 -2.20
CA ILE A 457 -0.85 -11.11 -1.48
C ILE A 457 -1.56 -12.05 -2.45
N GLY A 458 -2.46 -11.51 -3.28
CA GLY A 458 -3.10 -12.22 -4.37
C GLY A 458 -2.09 -12.87 -5.32
N LEU A 459 -1.04 -12.14 -5.72
CA LEU A 459 0.00 -12.70 -6.61
C LEU A 459 0.73 -13.87 -5.94
N VAL A 460 1.20 -13.72 -4.70
CA VAL A 460 1.93 -14.78 -3.98
C VAL A 460 1.07 -16.04 -3.82
N ASN A 461 -0.22 -15.88 -3.50
CA ASN A 461 -1.15 -17.00 -3.41
C ASN A 461 -1.34 -17.69 -4.77
N SER A 462 -1.39 -16.93 -5.86
CA SER A 462 -1.51 -17.48 -7.22
C SER A 462 -0.26 -18.24 -7.68
N ILE A 463 0.93 -17.79 -7.27
CA ILE A 463 2.20 -18.49 -7.56
C ILE A 463 2.28 -19.79 -6.76
N ARG A 464 1.96 -19.75 -5.47
CA ARG A 464 1.99 -20.94 -4.59
C ARG A 464 1.04 -22.03 -5.04
N SER A 465 -0.15 -21.69 -5.55
CA SER A 465 -1.12 -22.68 -6.02
C SER A 465 -0.70 -23.38 -7.31
N LYS A 466 0.19 -22.78 -8.11
CA LYS A 466 0.73 -23.36 -9.35
C LYS A 466 1.93 -24.28 -9.13
N VAL A 467 2.62 -24.21 -8.00
CA VAL A 467 3.72 -25.12 -7.69
C VAL A 467 3.12 -26.52 -7.47
N PRO A 468 3.44 -27.53 -8.31
CA PRO A 468 2.95 -28.88 -8.10
C PRO A 468 3.34 -29.32 -6.69
N LYS A 469 2.36 -29.76 -5.89
CA LYS A 469 2.67 -30.38 -4.59
C LYS A 469 3.64 -31.52 -4.89
N ALA A 470 4.88 -31.41 -4.38
CA ALA A 470 5.89 -32.45 -4.53
C ALA A 470 5.21 -33.78 -4.21
N GLY A 471 5.04 -34.61 -5.24
CA GLY A 471 4.19 -35.79 -5.15
C GLY A 471 4.59 -36.57 -3.92
N THR A 472 3.63 -36.83 -3.04
CA THR A 472 3.75 -37.88 -2.05
C THR A 472 3.91 -39.15 -2.88
N ASN A 473 5.15 -39.51 -3.20
CA ASN A 473 5.46 -40.79 -3.82
C ASN A 473 4.97 -41.82 -2.83
N GLY A 474 3.80 -42.40 -3.12
CA GLY A 474 3.26 -43.53 -2.40
C GLY A 474 4.30 -44.63 -2.44
N LYS A 475 4.89 -44.90 -1.27
CA LYS A 475 5.48 -46.20 -0.98
C LYS A 475 4.44 -47.03 -0.28
#